data_AF-A0A6M4G0Y8-F1
#
_entry.id   AF-A0A6M4G0Y8-F1
#
_cell.length_a   1.000
_cell.length_b   1.000
_cell.length_c   1.000
_cell.angle_alpha   90.00
_cell.angle_beta   90.00
_cell.angle_gamma   90.00
#
_symmetry.space_group_name_H-M   'P 1'
#
loop_
_entity.id
_entity.type
_entity.pdbx_description
1 polymer ?
#
loop_
_entity_poly.entity_id
_entity_poly.type
_entity_poly.pdbx_seq_one_letter_code
_entity_poly.pdbx_strand_id
1 'polypeptide(L)' 'MTDHDLLQHVEKFLSRTSMAPTRFGREVMGEASLVARMRAGRSLSLANANKLLSWIDAYDAASKEAA' A
#
# COMPACT_ATOMS: atom_id res chain seq x y z
N MET A 1 9.73 -0.39 -11.41
CA MET A 1 8.71 -1.20 -10.73
C MET A 1 7.45 -1.17 -11.57
N THR A 2 6.86 -2.32 -11.87
CA THR A 2 5.60 -2.40 -12.63
C THR A 2 4.38 -2.31 -11.69
N ASP A 3 3.18 -2.15 -12.25
CA ASP A 3 1.94 -2.18 -11.45
C ASP A 3 1.74 -3.51 -10.72
N HIS A 4 2.16 -4.62 -11.35
CA HIS A 4 2.12 -5.95 -10.74
C HIS A 4 3.06 -6.05 -9.55
N ASP A 5 4.30 -5.56 -9.69
CA ASP A 5 5.28 -5.55 -8.61
C ASP A 5 4.79 -4.70 -7.43
N LEU A 6 4.16 -3.55 -7.71
CA LEU A 6 3.58 -2.67 -6.70
C LEU A 6 2.46 -3.37 -5.94
N LEU A 7 1.55 -4.07 -6.63
CA LEU A 7 0.50 -4.85 -6.00
C LEU A 7 1.08 -5.95 -5.11
N GLN A 8 2.06 -6.72 -5.59
CA GLN A 8 2.70 -7.75 -4.78
C GLN A 8 3.38 -7.17 -3.54
N HIS A 9 3.99 -6.00 -3.65
CA HIS A 9 4.60 -5.31 -2.52
C HIS A 9 3.56 -4.92 -1.46
N VAL A 10 2.43 -4.35 -1.89
CA VAL A 10 1.30 -4.01 -1.01
C VAL A 10 0.72 -5.26 -0.36
N GLU A 11 0.50 -6.35 -1.10
CA GLU A 11 -0.07 -7.57 -0.52
C GLU A 11 0.84 -8.21 0.53
N LYS A 12 2.16 -8.22 0.31
CA LYS A 12 3.14 -8.65 1.32
C LYS A 12 3.11 -7.77 2.57
N PHE A 13 2.98 -6.45 2.39
CA PHE A 13 2.83 -5.52 3.51
C PHE A 13 1.57 -5.83 4.32
N LEU A 14 0.42 -6.00 3.66
CA LEU A 14 -0.86 -6.31 4.31
C LEU A 14 -0.81 -7.67 5.02
N SER A 15 -0.18 -8.69 4.44
CA SER A 15 -0.05 -10.00 5.09
C SER A 15 0.83 -9.94 6.34
N ARG A 16 1.93 -9.16 6.30
CA ARG A 16 2.84 -9.01 7.44
C ARG A 16 2.21 -8.22 8.59
N THR A 17 1.48 -7.15 8.27
CA THR A 17 0.87 -6.24 9.26
C THR A 17 -0.51 -6.70 9.72
N SER A 18 -1.11 -7.71 9.06
CA SER A 18 -2.52 -8.08 9.21
C SER A 18 -3.49 -6.90 9.03
N MET A 19 -3.07 -5.87 8.28
CA MET A 19 -3.86 -4.68 8.04
C MET A 19 -4.95 -4.96 7.01
N ALA A 20 -6.17 -4.48 7.28
CA ALA A 20 -7.26 -4.59 6.32
C ALA A 20 -6.95 -3.76 5.04
N PRO A 21 -7.14 -4.30 3.82
CA PRO A 21 -6.91 -3.57 2.58
C PRO A 21 -7.70 -2.26 2.47
N THR A 22 -8.91 -2.25 3.04
CA THR A 22 -9.80 -1.08 3.09
C THR A 22 -9.27 0.00 4.02
N ARG A 23 -8.65 -0.39 5.15
CA ARG A 23 -8.00 0.52 6.08
C ARG A 23 -6.76 1.14 5.42
N PHE A 24 -5.90 0.31 4.84
CA PHE A 24 -4.73 0.76 4.10
C PHE A 24 -5.07 1.80 3.03
N GLY A 25 -6.06 1.51 2.18
CA GLY A 25 -6.48 2.45 1.15
C GLY A 25 -6.97 3.79 1.69
N ARG A 26 -7.68 3.78 2.83
CA ARG A 26 -8.10 5.00 3.53
C ARG A 26 -6.92 5.78 4.13
N GLU A 27 -5.95 5.09 4.73
CA GLU A 27 -4.79 5.76 5.35
C GLU A 27 -3.83 6.36 4.32
N VAL A 28 -3.62 5.69 3.18
CA VAL A 28 -2.70 6.15 2.13
C VAL A 28 -3.32 7.21 1.22
N MET A 29 -4.52 6.92 0.69
CA MET A 29 -5.16 7.71 -0.38
C MET A 29 -6.52 8.30 0.01
N GLY A 30 -7.04 7.99 1.19
CA GLY A 30 -8.44 8.31 1.55
C GLY A 30 -9.47 7.43 0.85
N GLU A 31 -9.05 6.38 0.14
CA GLU A 31 -9.93 5.55 -0.70
C GLU A 31 -9.88 4.07 -0.28
N ALA A 32 -10.97 3.55 0.29
CA ALA A 32 -11.04 2.14 0.70
C ALA A 32 -10.94 1.14 -0.48
N SER A 33 -11.25 1.59 -1.70
CA SER A 33 -11.21 0.76 -2.91
C SER A 33 -9.83 0.68 -3.58
N LEU A 34 -8.80 1.31 -3.01
CA LEU A 34 -7.47 1.40 -3.62
C LEU A 34 -6.91 0.01 -4.02
N VAL A 35 -6.84 -0.90 -3.05
CA VAL A 35 -6.28 -2.25 -3.27
C VAL A 35 -7.15 -3.07 -4.23
N ALA A 36 -8.48 -2.93 -4.15
CA ALA A 36 -9.39 -3.59 -5.07
C ALA A 36 -9.18 -3.12 -6.53
N ARG A 37 -8.94 -1.83 -6.75
CA ARG A 37 -8.61 -1.27 -8.07
C ARG A 37 -7.27 -1.78 -8.58
N MET A 38 -6.25 -1.86 -7.72
CA MET A 38 -4.95 -2.43 -8.09
C MET A 38 -5.07 -3.91 -8.49
N ARG A 39 -5.85 -4.71 -7.74
CA ARG A 39 -6.17 -6.11 -8.08
C ARG A 39 -6.92 -6.27 -9.40
N ALA A 40 -7.75 -5.30 -9.75
CA ALA A 40 -8.44 -5.25 -11.04
C ALA A 40 -7.51 -4.85 -12.21
N GLY A 41 -6.21 -4.65 -11.97
CA GLY A 41 -5.24 -4.27 -13.00
C GLY A 41 -5.21 -2.78 -13.32
N ARG A 42 -5.80 -1.93 -12.45
CA ARG A 42 -5.74 -0.47 -12.65
C ARG A 42 -4.37 0.05 -12.24
N SER A 43 -3.65 0.63 -13.21
CA SER A 43 -2.40 1.32 -12.97
C SER A 43 -2.59 2.58 -12.12
N LEU A 44 -1.65 2.80 -11.20
CA LEU A 44 -1.57 4.05 -10.45
C LEU A 44 -0.64 5.02 -11.19
N SER A 45 -0.88 6.32 -11.05
CA SER A 45 0.11 7.31 -11.50
C SER A 45 1.39 7.16 -10.70
N LEU A 46 2.53 7.54 -11.28
CA LEU A 46 3.82 7.49 -10.60
C LEU A 46 3.79 8.28 -9.26
N ALA A 47 3.10 9.42 -9.23
CA ALA A 47 2.92 10.20 -8.01
C ALA A 47 2.19 9.40 -6.91
N ASN A 48 1.13 8.68 -7.27
CA ASN A 48 0.37 7.87 -6.32
C ASN A 48 1.16 6.63 -5.87
N ALA A 49 1.89 5.99 -6.77
CA ALA A 49 2.77 4.88 -6.43
C ALA A 49 3.86 5.31 -5.44
N ASN A 50 4.49 6.46 -5.68
CA ASN A 50 5.51 7.01 -4.77
C ASN A 50 4.92 7.34 -3.39
N LYS A 51 3.75 8.00 -3.34
CA LYS A 51 3.07 8.29 -2.07
C LYS A 51 2.75 7.02 -1.28
N LEU A 52 2.30 5.97 -1.98
CA LEU A 52 2.02 4.67 -1.38
C LEU A 52 3.28 4.03 -0.79
N LEU A 53 4.38 4.04 -1.54
CA LEU A 53 5.66 3.49 -1.08
C LEU A 53 6.20 4.26 0.12
N SER A 54 6.22 5.60 0.06
CA SER A 54 6.68 6.43 1.17
C SER A 54 5.85 6.22 2.43
N TRP A 55 4.55 5.95 2.30
CA TRP A 55 3.70 5.64 3.45
C TRP A 55 4.04 4.28 4.07
N ILE A 56 4.28 3.25 3.25
CA ILE A 56 4.72 1.93 3.73
C ILE A 56 6.05 2.05 4.47
N ASP A 57 7.03 2.76 3.90
CA ASP A 57 8.35 2.95 4.52
C ASP A 57 8.23 3.68 5.86
N ALA A 58 7.40 4.73 5.94
CA ALA A 58 7.13 5.45 7.18
C ALA A 58 6.44 4.57 8.22
N TYR A 59 5.49 3.73 7.81
CA TYR A 59 4.82 2.78 8.71
C TYR A 59 5.80 1.74 9.27
N ASP A 60 6.65 1.19 8.41
CA ASP A 60 7.68 0.21 8.82
C ASP A 60 8.71 0.82 9.76
N ALA A 61 9.12 2.07 9.52
CA ALA A 61 10.02 2.80 10.43
C ALA A 61 9.36 2.98 11.81
N ALA A 62 8.12 3.48 11.85
CA ALA A 62 7.38 3.67 13.09
C ALA A 62 7.10 2.34 13.82
N SER A 63 6.81 1.26 13.09
CA SER A 63 6.59 -0.07 13.68
C SER A 63 7.87 -0.69 14.22
N LYS A 64 9.03 -0.42 13.62
CA LYS A 64 10.33 -0.93 14.09
C LYS A 64 10.81 -0.22 15.36
N GLU A 65 10.49 1.06 15.52
CA GLU A 65 10.86 1.83 16.71
C GLU A 65 10.04 1.44 17.95
N ALA A 66 8.90 0.76 17.76
CA ALA A 66 8.01 0.32 18.83
C ALA A 66 8.25 -1.14 19.29
N ALA A 67 9.24 -1.85 18.72
CA ALA A 67 9.58 -3.25 19.01
C ALA A 67 10.94 -3.37 19.69
#